data_AF-A0A7Y3LBD0-F1
#
_entry.id   AF-A0A7Y3LBD0-F1
#
_cell.length_a   1.000
_cell.length_b   1.000
_cell.length_c   1.000
_cell.angle_alpha   90.00
_cell.angle_beta   90.00
_cell.angle_gamma   90.00
#
_symmetry.space_group_name_H-M   'P 1'
#
loop_
_entity.id
_entity.type
_entity.pdbx_description
1 polymer ?
#
loop_
_entity_poly.entity_id
_entity_poly.type
_entity_poly.pdbx_seq_one_letter_code
_entity_poly.pdbx_strand_id
1 'polypeptide(L)'
;MNLELPYRISSSVSIRQERFGALSYNQLSRRLIMIQSERIAGLLVTLESFDTLGDALAAHGITENDSTSLSALQQLEDSQVICVSVG
;
A
#
# COMPACT_ATOMS: atom_id res chain seq x y z
N MET A 1 10.68 -1.91 -3.85
CA MET A 1 9.65 -1.06 -4.48
C MET A 1 10.16 -0.41 -5.76
N ASN A 2 9.35 -0.40 -6.83
CA ASN A 2 9.66 0.29 -8.09
C ASN A 2 8.58 1.34 -8.39
N LEU A 3 8.97 2.62 -8.51
CA LEU A 3 8.03 3.73 -8.70
C LEU A 3 7.38 3.76 -10.09
N GLU A 4 8.00 3.14 -11.09
CA GLU A 4 7.56 3.16 -12.49
C GLU A 4 6.59 1.99 -12.82
N LEU A 5 6.27 1.14 -11.83
CA LEU A 5 5.38 0.01 -12.01
C LEU A 5 4.03 0.25 -11.33
N PRO A 6 2.92 -0.26 -11.87
CA PRO A 6 1.65 -0.27 -11.17
C PRO A 6 1.73 -1.25 -9.99
N TYR A 7 1.05 -0.91 -8.90
CA TYR A 7 0.92 -1.77 -7.72
C TYR A 7 -0.56 -2.07 -7.47
N ARG A 8 -0.81 -3.16 -6.75
CA ARG A 8 -2.16 -3.56 -6.32
C ARG A 8 -2.12 -4.14 -4.92
N ILE A 9 -3.29 -4.26 -4.29
CA ILE A 9 -3.42 -5.07 -3.08
C ILE A 9 -3.31 -6.54 -3.49
N SER A 10 -2.56 -7.33 -2.72
CA SER A 10 -2.46 -8.77 -2.95
C SER A 10 -3.85 -9.42 -2.85
N SER A 11 -4.19 -10.32 -3.78
CA SER A 11 -5.50 -11.01 -3.79
C SER A 11 -5.76 -11.86 -2.54
N SER A 12 -4.72 -12.19 -1.79
CA SER A 12 -4.79 -12.90 -0.52
C SER A 12 -5.04 -11.98 0.68
N VAL A 13 -5.18 -10.68 0.46
CA VAL A 13 -5.24 -9.67 1.51
C VAL A 13 -6.56 -8.92 1.46
N SER A 14 -7.20 -8.81 2.61
CA SER A 14 -8.36 -7.94 2.81
C SER A 14 -7.92 -6.71 3.58
N ILE A 15 -8.36 -5.52 3.13
CA ILE A 15 -8.12 -4.24 3.81
C ILE A 15 -9.43 -3.75 4.42
N ARG A 16 -9.40 -3.37 5.70
CA ARG A 16 -10.49 -2.64 6.36
C ARG A 16 -9.98 -1.26 6.77
N GLN A 17 -10.68 -0.22 6.33
CA GLN A 17 -10.40 1.16 6.73
C GLN A 17 -10.91 1.44 8.15
N GLU A 18 -10.15 2.22 8.90
CA GLU A 18 -10.43 2.62 10.28
C GLU A 18 -10.13 4.11 10.47
N ARG A 19 -10.64 4.69 11.56
CA ARG A 19 -10.35 6.09 11.93
C ARG A 19 -8.88 6.38 12.27
N PHE A 20 -8.04 5.35 12.35
CA PHE A 20 -6.61 5.47 12.65
C PHE A 20 -5.72 5.01 11.47
N GLY A 21 -6.33 4.72 10.31
CA GLY A 21 -5.66 4.14 9.15
C GLY A 21 -6.36 2.89 8.66
N ALA A 22 -5.72 1.72 8.70
CA ALA A 22 -6.31 0.48 8.21
C ALA A 22 -5.79 -0.76 8.94
N LEU A 23 -6.56 -1.85 8.81
CA LEU A 23 -6.13 -3.20 9.15
C LEU A 23 -6.01 -4.01 7.86
N SER A 24 -4.88 -4.69 7.68
CA SER A 24 -4.70 -5.66 6.60
C SER A 24 -4.63 -7.07 7.17
N TYR A 25 -5.37 -7.99 6.56
CA TYR A 25 -5.35 -9.40 6.93
C TYR A 25 -4.97 -10.25 5.72
N ASN A 26 -3.86 -10.98 5.83
CA ASN A 26 -3.42 -11.93 4.83
C ASN A 26 -3.97 -13.33 5.15
N GLN A 27 -4.83 -13.85 4.28
CA GLN A 27 -5.52 -15.13 4.44
C GLN A 27 -4.55 -16.33 4.37
N LEU A 28 -3.45 -16.21 3.63
CA LEU A 28 -2.46 -17.28 3.47
C LEU A 28 -1.55 -17.39 4.70
N SER A 29 -0.94 -16.27 5.10
CA SER A 29 0.00 -16.25 6.24
C SER A 29 -0.70 -16.10 7.59
N ARG A 30 -2.00 -15.81 7.59
CA ARG A 30 -2.82 -15.51 8.78
C ARG A 30 -2.26 -14.35 9.60
N ARG A 31 -1.56 -13.42 8.95
CA ARG A 31 -0.99 -12.23 9.59
C ARG A 31 -1.98 -11.08 9.52
N LEU A 32 -2.11 -10.38 10.64
CA LEU A 32 -2.81 -9.11 10.76
C LEU A 32 -1.76 -8.01 10.94
N ILE A 33 -1.79 -6.99 10.08
CA ILE A 33 -0.93 -5.82 10.18
C ILE A 33 -1.80 -4.58 10.36
N MET A 34 -1.39 -3.73 11.30
CA MET A 34 -2.02 -2.44 11.54
C MET A 34 -1.25 -1.35 10.80
N ILE A 35 -1.97 -0.58 9.98
CA ILE A 35 -1.45 0.54 9.21
C ILE A 35 -1.94 1.81 9.91
N GLN A 36 -1.05 2.49 10.64
CA GLN A 36 -1.40 3.63 11.51
C GLN A 36 -1.41 5.00 10.80
N SER A 37 -1.32 5.00 9.47
CA SER A 37 -1.31 6.23 8.67
C SER A 37 -2.56 6.27 7.81
N GLU A 38 -3.42 7.26 8.04
CA GLU A 38 -4.58 7.54 7.19
C GLU A 38 -4.17 7.81 5.73
N ARG A 39 -3.01 8.43 5.53
CA ARG A 39 -2.49 8.70 4.18
C ARG A 39 -2.12 7.41 3.45
N ILE A 40 -1.41 6.49 4.10
CA ILE A 40 -1.11 5.18 3.51
C ILE A 40 -2.40 4.38 3.31
N ALA A 41 -3.31 4.41 4.29
CA ALA A 41 -4.58 3.72 4.19
C ALA A 41 -5.43 4.24 3.01
N GLY A 42 -5.47 5.56 2.80
CA GLY A 42 -6.11 6.18 1.65
C GLY A 42 -5.47 5.80 0.33
N LEU A 43 -4.13 5.78 0.27
CA LEU A 43 -3.38 5.33 -0.91
C LEU A 43 -3.76 3.90 -1.29
N LEU A 44 -3.83 2.98 -0.32
CA LEU A 44 -4.19 1.58 -0.58
C LEU A 44 -5.57 1.42 -1.22
N VAL A 45 -6.54 2.28 -0.89
CA VAL A 45 -7.90 2.23 -1.48
C VAL A 45 -7.89 2.53 -2.97
N THR A 46 -7.03 3.46 -3.39
CA THR A 46 -6.97 3.95 -4.77
C THR A 46 -5.80 3.37 -5.55
N LEU A 47 -5.00 2.48 -4.95
CA LEU A 47 -3.70 2.04 -5.48
C LEU A 47 -3.80 1.48 -6.90
N GLU A 48 -4.84 0.69 -7.17
CA GLU A 48 -5.09 0.06 -8.48
C GLU A 48 -5.65 1.02 -9.55
N SER A 49 -5.92 2.28 -9.18
CA SER A 49 -6.41 3.31 -10.10
C SER A 49 -5.30 4.09 -10.82
N PHE A 50 -4.03 3.72 -10.58
CA PHE A 50 -2.86 4.43 -11.12
C PHE A 50 -1.98 3.51 -11.96
N ASP A 51 -1.42 4.05 -13.03
CA ASP A 51 -0.52 3.34 -13.95
C ASP A 51 0.86 3.08 -13.33
N THR A 52 1.27 3.94 -12.38
CA THR A 52 2.53 3.79 -11.66
C THR A 52 2.35 4.06 -10.17
N LEU A 53 3.21 3.46 -9.34
CA LEU A 53 3.26 3.78 -7.92
C LEU A 53 3.63 5.24 -7.68
N GLY A 54 4.49 5.84 -8.52
CA GLY A 54 4.82 7.26 -8.47
C GLY A 54 3.58 8.16 -8.56
N ASP A 55 2.67 7.87 -9.49
CA ASP A 55 1.41 8.63 -9.64
C ASP A 55 0.51 8.49 -8.42
N ALA A 56 0.42 7.28 -7.85
CA ALA A 56 -0.33 7.02 -6.63
C ALA A 56 0.25 7.81 -5.44
N LEU A 57 1.57 7.86 -5.29
CA LEU A 57 2.23 8.63 -4.24
C LEU A 57 1.95 10.13 -4.38
N ALA A 58 2.10 10.66 -5.60
CA ALA A 58 1.86 12.07 -5.90
C ALA A 58 0.41 12.48 -5.60
N ALA A 59 -0.57 11.65 -5.96
CA ALA A 59 -1.99 11.90 -5.68
C ALA A 59 -2.32 11.97 -4.19
N HIS A 60 -1.52 11.32 -3.33
CA HIS A 60 -1.66 11.33 -1.87
C HIS A 60 -0.67 12.26 -1.17
N GLY A 61 0.05 13.10 -1.92
CA GLY A 61 1.02 14.07 -1.38
C GLY A 61 2.23 13.43 -0.73
N ILE A 62 2.58 12.19 -1.12
CA ILE A 62 3.80 11.50 -0.70
C ILE A 62 4.88 11.81 -1.73
N THR A 63 5.97 12.42 -1.27
CA THR A 63 7.11 12.75 -2.13
C THR A 63 8.22 11.72 -1.96
N GLU A 64 9.17 11.69 -2.89
CA GLU A 64 10.35 10.82 -2.82
C GLU A 64 11.22 11.07 -1.57
N ASN A 65 11.08 12.24 -0.93
CA ASN A 65 11.77 12.58 0.30
C ASN A 65 11.04 12.11 1.58
N ASP A 66 9.81 11.60 1.46
CA ASP A 66 9.05 11.06 2.58
C ASP A 66 9.49 9.63 2.91
N SER A 67 10.69 9.52 3.48
CA SER A 67 11.33 8.25 3.82
C SER A 67 10.49 7.39 4.76
N THR A 68 9.61 7.99 5.57
CA THR A 68 8.72 7.27 6.49
C THR A 68 7.63 6.55 5.71
N SER A 69 6.92 7.27 4.82
CA SER A 69 5.88 6.67 3.98
C SER A 69 6.46 5.61 3.03
N LEU A 70 7.62 5.89 2.42
CA LEU A 70 8.29 4.94 1.53
C LEU A 70 8.73 3.68 2.27
N SER A 71 9.28 3.81 3.49
CA SER A 71 9.65 2.65 4.32
C SER A 71 8.42 1.84 4.73
N ALA A 72 7.30 2.48 5.05
CA ALA A 72 6.05 1.80 5.35
C ALA A 72 5.55 0.98 4.15
N LEU A 73 5.56 1.56 2.95
CA LEU A 73 5.15 0.87 1.73
C LEU A 73 6.09 -0.30 1.38
N GLN A 74 7.40 -0.13 1.57
CA GLN A 74 8.35 -1.24 1.42
C GLN A 74 8.04 -2.39 2.38
N GLN A 75 7.73 -2.10 3.65
CA GLN A 75 7.32 -3.13 4.61
C GLN A 75 6.02 -3.83 4.21
N LEU A 76 5.07 -3.10 3.61
CA LEU A 76 3.83 -3.68 3.08
C LEU A 76 4.11 -4.60 1.87
N GLU A 77 5.02 -4.23 0.99
CA GLU A 77 5.48 -5.08 -0.13
C GLU A 77 6.16 -6.35 0.41
N ASP A 78 7.12 -6.20 1.33
CA ASP A 78 7.85 -7.31 1.95
C ASP A 78 6.91 -8.27 2.71
N SER A 79 5.83 -7.72 3.29
CA SER A 79 4.79 -8.47 3.99
C SER A 79 3.71 -9.04 3.07
N GLN A 80 3.87 -8.91 1.75
CA GLN A 80 2.92 -9.37 0.72
C GLN A 80 1.52 -8.76 0.86
N VAL A 81 1.42 -7.55 1.41
CA VAL A 81 0.18 -6.76 1.49
C VAL A 81 -0.11 -6.13 0.14
N ILE A 82 0.92 -5.55 -0.49
CA ILE A 82 0.87 -5.02 -1.85
C ILE A 82 1.86 -5.77 -2.73
N CYS A 83 1.62 -5.78 -4.03
CA CYS A 83 2.54 -6.34 -5.02
C CYS A 83 2.44 -5.61 -6.35
N VAL A 84 3.46 -5.78 -7.20
CA VAL A 84 3.42 -5.27 -8.57
C VAL A 84 2.21 -5.86 -9.29
N SER A 85 1.43 -4.98 -9.92
CA SER A 85 0.35 -5.41 -10.78
C SER A 85 0.93 -5.90 -12.10
N VAL A 86 1.18 -7.20 -12.20
CA VAL A 86 1.46 -7.82 -13.50
C VAL A 86 0.15 -7.79 -14.28
N GLY A 87 0.12 -7.05 -15.39
CA GLY A 87 -0.98 -7.02 -16.35
C GLY A 87 -1.20 -8.36 -17.04
#